data_AF-A0AAD8M3F9-F1
#
_entry.id   AF-A0AAD8M3F9-F1
#
_cell.length_a   1.000
_cell.length_b   1.000
_cell.length_c   1.000
_cell.angle_alpha   90.00
_cell.angle_beta   90.00
_cell.angle_gamma   90.00
#
_symmetry.space_group_name_H-M   'P 1'
#
loop_
_entity.id
_entity.type
_entity.pdbx_description
1 polymer ?
#
loop_
_entity_poly.entity_id
_entity_poly.type
_entity_poly.pdbx_seq_one_letter_code
_entity_poly.pdbx_strand_id
1 'polypeptide(L)'
;MWKAEMSPEILSKEQLLELFHRFSFLITQPDVKKRIADAVLDNQEAVAVTTSIQEEILVDMGIDPRFGLACLGKVNMAYENDQDLMIQFYEFVAKEEIACEEAELGPDKFAEKLQMQQKLHEAQLEMLKQIRNYHLDDQSMILETLHQQMEMNNFDSEASLLSVEEIQDIVRRRVTPVYRPSDKKDDISRSKKHS
;
A
#
# COMPACT_ATOMS: atom_id res chain seq x y z
N MET A 1 -9.79 -31.46 41.09
CA MET A 1 -8.86 -31.18 39.98
C MET A 1 -9.64 -30.40 38.94
N TRP A 2 -9.60 -29.07 39.01
CA TRP A 2 -10.31 -28.22 38.06
C TRP A 2 -9.41 -28.10 36.83
N LYS A 3 -9.84 -28.65 35.69
CA LYS A 3 -9.24 -28.30 34.41
C LYS A 3 -9.70 -26.88 34.12
N ALA A 4 -8.80 -25.91 34.30
CA ALA A 4 -8.96 -24.63 33.64
C ALA A 4 -8.83 -24.91 32.13
N GLU A 5 -9.95 -24.87 31.42
CA GLU A 5 -9.93 -24.69 29.97
C GLU A 5 -9.23 -23.36 29.74
N MET A 6 -8.01 -23.41 29.20
CA MET A 6 -7.34 -22.21 28.72
C MET A 6 -8.20 -21.66 27.60
N SER A 7 -8.86 -20.53 27.84
CA SER A 7 -9.44 -19.73 26.77
C SER A 7 -8.34 -19.45 25.74
N PRO A 8 -8.60 -19.65 24.44
CA PRO A 8 -7.64 -19.30 23.39
C PRO A 8 -7.11 -17.88 23.63
N GLU A 9 -5.79 -17.68 23.56
CA GLU A 9 -5.19 -16.35 23.74
C GLU A 9 -5.56 -15.39 22.59
N ILE A 10 -6.04 -15.99 21.48
CA ILE A 10 -6.54 -15.33 20.28
C ILE A 10 -7.67 -16.15 19.62
N LEU A 11 -8.52 -15.52 18.84
CA LEU A 11 -9.49 -16.18 17.95
C LEU A 11 -8.80 -17.17 16.99
N SER A 12 -9.49 -18.27 16.69
CA SER A 12 -9.02 -19.24 15.69
C SER A 12 -9.07 -18.63 14.28
N LYS A 13 -8.32 -19.24 13.35
CA LYS A 13 -8.33 -18.85 11.93
C LYS A 13 -9.75 -18.86 11.35
N GLU A 14 -10.54 -19.89 11.65
CA GLU A 14 -11.91 -20.03 11.16
C GLU A 14 -12.82 -18.92 11.71
N GLN A 15 -12.65 -18.56 12.98
CA GLN A 15 -13.42 -17.48 13.60
C GLN A 15 -13.06 -16.13 12.98
N LEU A 16 -11.78 -15.86 12.73
CA LEU A 16 -11.33 -14.63 12.06
C LEU A 16 -11.88 -14.53 10.64
N LEU A 17 -11.77 -15.59 9.85
CA LEU A 17 -12.28 -15.62 8.48
C LEU A 17 -13.80 -15.41 8.42
N GLU A 18 -14.55 -16.05 9.32
CA GLU A 18 -16.00 -15.86 9.41
C GLU A 18 -16.36 -14.41 9.76
N LEU A 19 -15.65 -13.79 10.72
CA LEU A 19 -15.82 -12.37 11.04
C LEU A 19 -15.54 -11.48 9.82
N PHE A 20 -14.41 -11.69 9.13
CA PHE A 20 -14.02 -10.89 7.95
C PHE A 20 -15.05 -11.00 6.83
N HIS A 21 -15.56 -12.20 6.58
CA HIS A 21 -16.57 -12.46 5.56
C HIS A 21 -17.91 -11.82 5.88
N ARG A 22 -18.42 -12.01 7.10
CA ARG A 22 -19.69 -11.40 7.54
C ARG A 22 -19.63 -9.88 7.50
N PHE A 23 -18.53 -9.31 8.01
CA PHE A 23 -18.34 -7.87 8.00
C PHE A 23 -18.28 -7.33 6.57
N SER A 24 -17.44 -7.93 5.72
CA SER A 24 -17.32 -7.56 4.30
C SER A 24 -18.68 -7.59 3.59
N PHE A 25 -19.52 -8.58 3.89
CA PHE A 25 -20.85 -8.66 3.31
C PHE A 25 -21.77 -7.55 3.84
N LEU A 26 -21.82 -7.33 5.15
CA LEU A 26 -22.71 -6.35 5.78
C LEU A 26 -22.43 -4.93 5.33
N ILE A 27 -21.17 -4.48 5.30
CA ILE A 27 -20.83 -3.10 4.91
C ILE A 27 -21.14 -2.77 3.45
N THR A 28 -21.43 -3.76 2.61
CA THR A 28 -21.89 -3.54 1.23
C THR A 28 -23.40 -3.37 1.12
N GLN A 29 -24.15 -3.71 2.18
CA GLN A 29 -25.61 -3.62 2.18
C GLN A 29 -26.08 -2.15 2.28
N PRO A 30 -27.10 -1.74 1.50
CA PRO A 30 -27.54 -0.35 1.47
C PRO A 30 -28.00 0.21 2.82
N ASP A 31 -28.64 -0.61 3.64
CA ASP A 31 -29.10 -0.25 4.98
C ASP A 31 -27.95 -0.03 5.95
N VAL A 32 -26.91 -0.87 5.88
CA VAL A 32 -25.69 -0.71 6.68
C VAL A 32 -24.90 0.51 6.23
N LYS A 33 -24.73 0.71 4.92
CA LYS A 33 -24.09 1.93 4.37
C LYS A 33 -24.81 3.19 4.85
N LYS A 34 -26.14 3.17 4.79
CA LYS A 34 -26.96 4.27 5.30
C LYS A 34 -26.77 4.47 6.80
N ARG A 35 -26.73 3.39 7.60
CA ARG A 35 -26.47 3.47 9.04
C ARG A 35 -25.13 4.16 9.36
N ILE A 36 -24.07 3.85 8.61
CA ILE A 36 -22.75 4.48 8.79
C ILE A 36 -22.82 5.97 8.39
N ALA A 37 -23.41 6.28 7.24
CA ALA A 37 -23.56 7.67 6.77
C ALA A 37 -24.43 8.53 7.69
N ASP A 38 -25.57 8.00 8.16
CA ASP A 38 -26.47 8.71 9.09
C ASP A 38 -25.76 9.03 10.41
N ALA A 39 -24.91 8.13 10.92
CA ALA A 39 -24.12 8.39 12.12
C ALA A 39 -23.08 9.50 11.92
N VAL A 40 -22.44 9.57 10.76
CA VAL A 40 -21.53 10.68 10.41
C VAL A 40 -22.30 12.00 10.36
N LEU A 41 -23.52 12.01 9.81
CA LEU A 41 -24.39 13.20 9.83
C LEU A 41 -24.75 13.63 11.26
N ASP A 42 -24.85 12.68 12.19
CA ASP A 42 -25.07 12.90 13.61
C ASP A 42 -23.77 13.24 14.39
N ASN A 43 -22.67 13.52 13.69
CA ASN A 43 -21.32 13.82 14.23
C ASN A 43 -20.69 12.67 15.02
N GLN A 44 -21.02 11.42 14.70
CA GLN A 44 -20.29 10.25 15.18
C GLN A 44 -19.19 9.88 14.19
N GLU A 45 -18.13 9.23 14.68
CA GLU A 45 -17.07 8.72 13.81
C GLU A 45 -17.59 7.46 13.08
N ALA A 46 -17.34 7.37 11.76
CA ALA A 46 -17.75 6.20 10.98
C ALA A 46 -17.15 4.90 11.55
N VAL A 47 -15.90 4.98 12.02
CA VAL A 47 -15.19 3.85 12.65
C VAL A 47 -15.89 3.33 13.91
N ALA A 48 -16.60 4.19 14.66
CA ALA A 48 -17.35 3.75 15.84
C ALA A 48 -18.53 2.84 15.43
N VAL A 49 -19.19 3.17 14.31
CA VAL A 49 -20.29 2.37 13.77
C VAL A 49 -19.79 1.06 13.18
N THR A 50 -18.69 1.09 12.42
CA THR A 50 -18.09 -0.15 11.88
C THR A 50 -17.60 -1.06 13.00
N THR A 51 -17.03 -0.49 14.07
CA THR A 51 -16.68 -1.23 15.29
C THR A 51 -17.92 -1.86 15.92
N SER A 52 -19.03 -1.14 16.08
CA SER A 52 -20.29 -1.72 16.60
C SER A 52 -20.82 -2.85 15.72
N ILE A 53 -20.67 -2.78 14.39
CA ILE A 53 -21.04 -3.87 13.49
C ILE A 53 -20.13 -5.09 13.73
N GLN A 54 -18.82 -4.89 13.93
CA GLN A 54 -17.91 -5.98 14.32
C GLN A 54 -18.33 -6.61 15.66
N GLU A 55 -18.73 -5.81 16.65
CA GLU A 55 -19.24 -6.29 17.94
C GLU A 55 -20.52 -7.12 17.78
N GLU A 56 -21.48 -6.66 16.96
CA GLU A 56 -22.73 -7.39 16.65
C GLU A 56 -22.42 -8.77 16.05
N ILE A 57 -21.51 -8.84 15.08
CA ILE A 57 -21.08 -10.10 14.47
C ILE A 57 -20.42 -11.02 15.50
N LEU A 58 -19.56 -10.49 16.37
CA LEU A 58 -18.89 -11.25 17.41
C LEU A 58 -19.91 -11.85 18.40
N VAL A 59 -20.92 -11.07 18.82
CA VAL A 59 -22.02 -11.58 19.66
C VAL A 59 -22.76 -12.72 18.96
N ASP A 60 -23.08 -12.57 17.67
CA ASP A 60 -23.76 -13.61 16.88
C ASP A 60 -22.92 -14.88 16.71
N MET A 61 -21.61 -14.76 16.75
CA MET A 61 -20.67 -15.88 16.76
C MET A 61 -20.49 -16.52 18.15
N GLY A 62 -21.13 -15.96 19.20
CA GLY A 62 -20.97 -16.40 20.58
C GLY A 62 -19.63 -15.99 21.21
N ILE A 63 -19.00 -14.94 20.68
CA ILE A 63 -17.71 -14.41 21.12
C ILE A 63 -17.94 -13.12 21.92
N ASP A 64 -17.24 -12.96 23.04
CA ASP A 64 -17.23 -11.70 23.78
C ASP A 64 -16.61 -10.58 22.92
N PRO A 65 -17.33 -9.47 22.64
CA PRO A 65 -16.84 -8.44 21.73
C PRO A 65 -15.52 -7.80 22.18
N ARG A 66 -15.32 -7.60 23.49
CA ARG A 66 -14.07 -7.02 24.01
C ARG A 66 -12.89 -7.94 23.74
N PHE A 67 -13.07 -9.24 23.96
CA PHE A 67 -12.08 -10.24 23.61
C PHE A 67 -11.83 -10.29 22.10
N GLY A 68 -12.88 -10.31 21.26
CA GLY A 68 -12.75 -10.40 19.81
C GLY A 68 -12.03 -9.20 19.20
N LEU A 69 -12.39 -7.98 19.59
CA LEU A 69 -11.71 -6.75 19.15
C LEU A 69 -10.25 -6.71 19.63
N ALA A 70 -9.98 -7.13 20.87
CA ALA A 70 -8.61 -7.24 21.36
C ALA A 70 -7.79 -8.28 20.58
N CYS A 71 -8.43 -9.30 20.01
CA CYS A 71 -7.77 -10.26 19.13
C CYS A 71 -7.37 -9.63 17.78
N LEU A 72 -8.20 -8.76 17.20
CA LEU A 72 -7.89 -8.09 15.92
C LEU A 72 -6.56 -7.31 16.00
N GLY A 73 -6.31 -6.61 17.11
CA GLY A 73 -5.05 -5.92 17.36
C GLY A 73 -3.82 -6.83 17.51
N LYS A 74 -4.02 -8.14 17.65
CA LYS A 74 -2.95 -9.15 17.81
C LYS A 74 -2.79 -10.05 16.60
N VAL A 75 -3.67 -9.97 15.59
CA VAL A 75 -3.65 -10.86 14.41
C VAL A 75 -2.28 -10.85 13.74
N ASN A 76 -1.70 -9.67 13.52
CA ASN A 76 -0.40 -9.53 12.88
C ASN A 76 0.71 -10.26 13.66
N MET A 77 0.68 -10.23 15.01
CA MET A 77 1.70 -10.90 15.83
C MET A 77 1.49 -12.41 15.91
N ALA A 78 0.23 -12.86 15.95
CA ALA A 78 -0.10 -14.27 16.15
C ALA A 78 -0.05 -15.09 14.85
N TYR A 79 -0.28 -14.44 13.70
CA TYR A 79 -0.45 -15.10 12.40
C TYR A 79 0.44 -14.52 11.30
N GLU A 80 1.54 -13.82 11.62
CA GLU A 80 2.47 -13.23 10.64
C GLU A 80 2.94 -14.23 9.55
N ASN A 81 3.04 -15.51 9.90
CA ASN A 81 3.54 -16.56 9.00
C ASN A 81 2.43 -17.20 8.13
N ASP A 82 1.16 -16.89 8.39
CA ASP A 82 0.01 -17.37 7.60
C ASP A 82 -0.38 -16.31 6.57
N GLN A 83 0.29 -16.33 5.42
CA GLN A 83 0.12 -15.32 4.37
C GLN A 83 -1.33 -15.20 3.89
N ASP A 84 -2.03 -16.32 3.69
CA ASP A 84 -3.41 -16.32 3.23
C ASP A 84 -4.33 -15.61 4.23
N LEU A 85 -4.16 -15.90 5.53
CA LEU A 85 -4.93 -15.22 6.58
C LEU A 85 -4.58 -13.73 6.65
N MET A 86 -3.30 -13.37 6.53
CA MET A 86 -2.86 -11.97 6.57
C MET A 86 -3.40 -11.18 5.39
N ILE A 87 -3.46 -11.77 4.19
CA ILE A 87 -4.11 -11.15 3.02
C ILE A 87 -5.57 -10.85 3.33
N GLN A 88 -6.32 -11.83 3.85
CA GLN A 88 -7.72 -11.67 4.20
C GLN A 88 -7.93 -10.63 5.31
N PHE A 89 -7.02 -10.55 6.29
CA PHE A 89 -7.06 -9.54 7.34
C PHE A 89 -6.85 -8.12 6.79
N TYR A 90 -5.85 -7.91 5.93
CA TYR A 90 -5.63 -6.59 5.33
C TYR A 90 -6.74 -6.19 4.35
N GLU A 91 -7.33 -7.14 3.62
CA GLU A 91 -8.53 -6.90 2.81
C GLU A 91 -9.71 -6.46 3.68
N PHE A 92 -9.89 -7.09 4.85
CA PHE A 92 -10.92 -6.71 5.82
C PHE A 92 -10.72 -5.27 6.33
N VAL A 93 -9.49 -4.91 6.73
CA VAL A 93 -9.16 -3.55 7.20
C VAL A 93 -9.37 -2.52 6.08
N ALA A 94 -8.88 -2.79 4.87
CA ALA A 94 -9.04 -1.89 3.73
C ALA A 94 -10.52 -1.65 3.38
N LYS A 95 -11.35 -2.68 3.51
CA LYS A 95 -12.81 -2.57 3.30
C LYS A 95 -13.49 -1.73 4.38
N GLU A 96 -13.08 -1.85 5.64
CA GLU A 96 -13.55 -0.98 6.71
C GLU A 96 -13.18 0.48 6.43
N GLU A 97 -11.92 0.74 6.06
CA GLU A 97 -11.42 2.08 5.72
C GLU A 97 -12.23 2.69 4.57
N ILE A 98 -12.44 1.95 3.48
CA ILE A 98 -13.25 2.39 2.34
C ILE A 98 -14.69 2.71 2.77
N ALA A 99 -15.31 1.89 3.62
CA ALA A 99 -16.68 2.11 4.07
C ALA A 99 -16.78 3.36 4.97
N CYS A 100 -15.79 3.60 5.81
CA CYS A 100 -15.71 4.82 6.63
C CYS A 100 -15.53 6.05 5.74
N GLU A 101 -14.60 5.98 4.80
CA GLU A 101 -14.28 7.07 3.89
C GLU A 101 -15.46 7.43 2.97
N GLU A 102 -16.17 6.44 2.43
CA GLU A 102 -17.38 6.65 1.63
C GLU A 102 -18.45 7.42 2.44
N ALA A 103 -18.63 7.07 3.72
CA ALA A 103 -19.57 7.73 4.60
C ALA A 103 -19.16 9.17 4.97
N GLU A 104 -17.86 9.41 5.19
CA GLU A 104 -17.30 10.70 5.57
C GLU A 104 -17.26 11.70 4.41
N LEU A 105 -16.87 11.26 3.22
CA LEU A 105 -16.80 12.10 2.02
C LEU A 105 -18.18 12.32 1.39
N GLY A 106 -19.08 11.35 1.56
CA GLY A 106 -20.34 11.27 0.81
C GLY A 106 -20.12 10.80 -0.64
N PRO A 107 -21.21 10.45 -1.34
CA PRO A 107 -21.14 9.69 -2.59
C PRO A 107 -20.40 10.41 -3.72
N ASP A 108 -20.60 11.71 -3.87
CA ASP A 108 -20.01 12.48 -4.98
C ASP A 108 -18.49 12.62 -4.82
N LYS A 109 -18.04 13.08 -3.65
CA LYS A 109 -16.60 13.25 -3.36
C LYS A 109 -15.87 11.93 -3.32
N PHE A 110 -16.51 10.88 -2.79
CA PHE A 110 -15.94 9.54 -2.80
C PHE A 110 -15.76 9.03 -4.23
N ALA A 111 -16.77 9.22 -5.11
CA ALA A 111 -16.67 8.86 -6.52
C ALA A 111 -15.56 9.63 -7.25
N GLU A 112 -15.41 10.94 -6.98
CA GLU A 112 -14.31 11.75 -7.52
C GLU A 112 -12.94 11.24 -7.08
N LYS A 113 -12.77 10.95 -5.78
CA LYS A 113 -11.50 10.41 -5.25
C LYS A 113 -11.20 9.03 -5.84
N LEU A 114 -12.19 8.15 -5.95
CA LEU A 114 -12.02 6.83 -6.55
C LEU A 114 -11.61 6.93 -8.03
N GLN A 115 -12.22 7.86 -8.78
CA GLN A 115 -11.85 8.11 -10.16
C GLN A 115 -10.41 8.65 -10.28
N MET A 116 -10.00 9.55 -9.39
CA MET A 116 -8.65 10.08 -9.36
C MET A 116 -7.62 8.98 -9.07
N GLN A 117 -7.88 8.14 -8.07
CA GLN A 117 -7.04 6.98 -7.74
C GLN A 117 -6.94 5.99 -8.91
N GLN A 118 -8.06 5.71 -9.59
CA GLN A 118 -8.05 4.84 -10.76
C GLN A 118 -7.17 5.40 -11.89
N LYS A 119 -7.30 6.70 -12.20
CA LYS A 119 -6.47 7.36 -13.21
C LYS A 119 -4.98 7.31 -12.87
N LEU A 120 -4.64 7.52 -11.58
CA LEU A 120 -3.27 7.40 -11.10
C LEU A 120 -2.72 6.00 -11.33
N HIS A 121 -3.48 4.96 -10.97
CA HIS A 121 -3.08 3.57 -11.17
C HIS A 121 -2.89 3.22 -12.65
N GLU A 122 -3.79 3.68 -13.52
CA GLU A 122 -3.68 3.51 -14.97
C GLU A 122 -2.42 4.18 -15.52
N ALA A 123 -2.09 5.39 -15.03
CA ALA A 123 -0.87 6.10 -15.39
C ALA A 123 0.41 5.38 -14.93
N GLN A 124 0.43 4.86 -13.69
CA GLN A 124 1.54 4.06 -13.16
C GLN A 124 1.76 2.81 -14.02
N LEU A 125 0.69 2.10 -14.37
CA LEU A 125 0.76 0.90 -15.20
C LEU A 125 1.31 1.22 -16.60
N GLU A 126 0.88 2.32 -17.21
CA GLU A 126 1.37 2.73 -18.52
C GLU A 126 2.86 3.12 -18.47
N MET A 127 3.28 3.84 -17.42
CA MET A 127 4.69 4.13 -17.16
C MET A 127 5.51 2.84 -17.06
N LEU A 128 5.07 1.85 -16.29
CA LEU A 128 5.77 0.57 -16.16
C LEU A 128 5.87 -0.19 -17.50
N LYS A 129 4.83 -0.14 -18.34
CA LYS A 129 4.88 -0.71 -19.69
C LYS A 129 5.90 0.00 -20.58
N GLN A 130 6.05 1.32 -20.45
CA GLN A 130 7.06 2.07 -21.18
C GLN A 130 8.48 1.72 -20.70
N ILE A 131 8.69 1.66 -19.38
CA ILE A 131 9.98 1.30 -18.76
C ILE A 131 10.45 -0.06 -19.28
N ARG A 132 9.54 -1.04 -19.40
CA ARG A 132 9.85 -2.38 -19.92
C ARG A 132 10.51 -2.39 -21.31
N ASN A 133 10.37 -1.31 -22.10
CA ASN A 133 10.96 -1.22 -23.44
C ASN A 133 12.44 -0.79 -23.44
N TYR A 134 13.01 -0.43 -22.29
CA TYR A 134 14.42 -0.04 -22.15
C TYR A 134 15.33 -1.24 -21.82
N HIS A 135 16.65 -1.04 -21.87
CA HIS A 135 17.62 -2.06 -21.44
C HIS A 135 17.52 -2.31 -19.92
N LEU A 136 17.84 -3.52 -19.43
CA LEU A 136 17.67 -3.89 -18.02
C LEU A 136 18.37 -2.95 -17.02
N ASP A 137 19.60 -2.52 -17.35
CA ASP A 137 20.33 -1.54 -16.54
C ASP A 137 19.59 -0.19 -16.44
N ASP A 138 18.96 0.24 -17.55
CA ASP A 138 18.23 1.49 -17.61
C ASP A 138 16.90 1.36 -16.86
N GLN A 139 16.22 0.20 -16.98
CA GLN A 139 15.03 -0.12 -16.19
C GLN A 139 15.31 -0.03 -14.69
N SER A 140 16.41 -0.63 -14.24
CA SER A 140 16.81 -0.63 -12.83
C SER A 140 17.06 0.79 -12.33
N MET A 141 17.78 1.61 -13.11
CA MET A 141 18.05 3.00 -12.77
C MET A 141 16.77 3.85 -12.70
N ILE A 142 15.82 3.65 -13.63
CA ILE A 142 14.55 4.36 -13.62
C ILE A 142 13.74 3.99 -12.37
N LEU A 143 13.66 2.70 -12.04
CA LEU A 143 12.93 2.23 -10.85
C LEU A 143 13.59 2.67 -9.54
N GLU A 144 14.92 2.69 -9.47
CA GLU A 144 15.66 3.23 -8.32
C GLU A 144 15.43 4.73 -8.15
N THR A 145 15.41 5.49 -9.25
CA THR A 145 15.12 6.93 -9.22
C THR A 145 13.69 7.18 -8.75
N LEU A 146 12.73 6.39 -9.26
CA LEU A 146 11.34 6.45 -8.82
C LEU A 146 11.20 6.14 -7.33
N HIS A 147 11.90 5.12 -6.83
CA HIS A 147 11.92 4.78 -5.40
C HIS A 147 12.44 5.94 -4.55
N GLN A 148 13.57 6.53 -4.93
CA GLN A 148 14.14 7.68 -4.22
C GLN A 148 13.18 8.89 -4.24
N GLN A 149 12.50 9.13 -5.37
CA GLN A 149 11.50 10.19 -5.47
C GLN A 149 10.35 9.95 -4.49
N MET A 150 9.84 8.71 -4.40
CA MET A 150 8.79 8.39 -3.43
C MET A 150 9.28 8.57 -2.00
N GLU A 151 10.48 8.07 -1.65
CA GLU A 151 11.06 8.24 -0.31
C GLU A 151 11.21 9.72 0.07
N MET A 152 11.71 10.56 -0.85
CA MET A 152 11.87 12.01 -0.62
C MET A 152 10.54 12.74 -0.41
N ASN A 153 9.44 12.18 -0.95
CA ASN A 153 8.09 12.74 -0.83
C ASN A 153 7.23 11.96 0.17
N ASN A 154 7.84 11.23 1.12
CA ASN A 154 7.14 10.46 2.16
C ASN A 154 6.09 9.48 1.59
N PHE A 155 6.38 8.88 0.43
CA PHE A 155 5.49 7.97 -0.29
C PHE A 155 4.15 8.58 -0.69
N ASP A 156 4.12 9.88 -0.97
CA ASP A 156 2.96 10.52 -1.59
C ASP A 156 2.60 9.84 -2.93
N SER A 157 1.31 9.59 -3.11
CA SER A 157 0.77 8.87 -4.27
C SER A 157 1.08 9.59 -5.59
N GLU A 158 1.11 10.93 -5.61
CA GLU A 158 1.45 11.70 -6.82
C GLU A 158 2.93 11.56 -7.21
N ALA A 159 3.82 11.32 -6.23
CA ALA A 159 5.25 11.13 -6.45
C ALA A 159 5.62 9.76 -7.07
N SER A 160 4.64 8.90 -7.31
CA SER A 160 4.81 7.58 -7.90
C SER A 160 4.86 7.56 -9.44
N LEU A 161 4.83 8.74 -10.08
CA LEU A 161 4.88 8.90 -11.52
C LEU A 161 6.18 9.57 -11.96
N LEU A 162 6.68 9.12 -13.11
CA LEU A 162 7.67 9.81 -13.92
C LEU A 162 7.06 10.04 -15.31
N SER A 163 7.22 11.25 -15.82
CA SER A 163 6.91 11.58 -17.20
C SER A 163 7.83 10.85 -18.17
N VAL A 164 7.41 10.77 -19.44
CA VAL A 164 8.21 10.19 -20.53
C VAL A 164 9.53 10.95 -20.66
N GLU A 165 9.49 12.28 -20.51
CA GLU A 165 10.64 13.17 -20.57
C GLU A 165 11.64 12.86 -19.46
N GLU A 166 11.17 12.68 -18.22
CA GLU A 166 12.03 12.33 -17.08
C GLU A 166 12.68 10.95 -17.27
N ILE A 167 11.92 9.96 -17.75
CA ILE A 167 12.45 8.64 -18.09
C ILE A 167 13.56 8.75 -19.14
N GLN A 168 13.32 9.50 -20.22
CA GLN A 168 14.33 9.71 -21.26
C GLN A 168 15.58 10.42 -20.74
N ASP A 169 15.43 11.39 -19.85
CA ASP A 169 16.54 12.13 -19.27
C ASP A 169 17.40 11.24 -18.35
N ILE A 170 16.78 10.36 -17.56
CA ILE A 170 17.49 9.35 -16.76
C ILE A 170 18.38 8.48 -17.66
N VAL A 171 17.80 7.95 -18.74
CA VAL A 171 18.53 7.09 -19.70
C VAL A 171 19.65 7.86 -20.41
N ARG A 172 19.41 9.11 -20.82
CA ARG A 172 20.41 9.95 -21.51
C ARG A 172 21.61 10.29 -20.63
N ARG A 173 21.40 10.57 -19.34
CA ARG A 173 22.50 10.91 -18.40
C ARG A 173 23.53 9.79 -18.28
N ARG A 174 23.13 8.53 -18.51
CA ARG A 174 24.05 7.38 -18.60
C ARG A 174 24.95 7.40 -19.84
N VAL A 175 24.45 7.89 -20.97
CA VAL A 175 25.12 7.80 -22.29
C VAL A 175 26.16 8.91 -22.49
N THR A 176 26.19 9.94 -21.64
CA THR A 176 27.23 10.98 -21.69
C THR A 176 28.61 10.40 -21.33
N PRO A 177 29.60 10.41 -22.25
CA PRO A 177 30.95 9.95 -21.93
C PRO A 177 31.58 10.94 -20.95
N VAL A 178 32.06 10.44 -19.82
CA VAL A 178 32.99 11.19 -18.96
C VAL A 178 34.24 11.48 -19.80
N TYR A 179 34.38 12.71 -20.28
CA TYR A 179 35.59 13.17 -20.96
C TYR A 179 36.78 13.05 -20.00
N ARG A 180 37.62 12.03 -20.19
CA ARG A 180 38.97 11.99 -19.59
C ARG A 180 39.94 12.62 -20.58
N PRO A 181 40.57 13.78 -20.26
CA PRO A 181 41.65 14.30 -21.06
C PRO A 181 42.79 13.28 -21.05
N SER A 182 43.13 12.73 -22.21
CA SER A 182 44.27 11.83 -22.36
C SER A 182 45.57 12.61 -22.18
N ASP A 183 46.34 12.25 -21.16
CA ASP A 183 47.71 12.71 -20.92
C ASP A 183 48.56 12.51 -22.18
N LYS A 184 48.90 13.63 -22.83
CA LYS A 184 50.01 13.68 -23.79
C LYS A 184 51.29 13.54 -22.98
N LYS A 185 51.93 12.36 -23.03
CA LYS A 185 53.33 12.22 -22.62
C LYS A 185 54.20 13.00 -23.60
N ASP A 186 54.84 14.04 -23.08
CA ASP A 186 55.87 14.80 -23.77
C ASP A 186 57.04 13.89 -24.17
N ASP A 187 57.27 13.83 -25.46
CA ASP A 187 58.40 13.16 -26.11
C ASP A 187 59.56 14.16 -26.22
N ILE A 188 60.37 14.28 -25.18
CA ILE A 188 61.66 14.99 -25.24
C ILE A 188 62.67 14.21 -24.39
N SER A 189 63.51 13.38 -25.03
CA SER A 189 64.91 13.13 -24.62
C SER A 189 65.60 12.09 -25.52
N ARG A 190 66.08 12.50 -26.71
CA ARG A 190 67.24 11.81 -27.33
C ARG A 190 67.89 12.66 -28.43
N SER A 191 68.90 13.44 -28.05
CA SER A 191 70.14 13.61 -28.84
C SER A 191 71.08 14.60 -28.18
N LYS A 192 72.17 14.08 -27.60
CA LYS A 192 73.52 14.67 -27.63
C LYS A 192 74.48 13.76 -26.88
N LYS A 193 75.31 13.01 -27.62
CA LYS A 193 76.73 12.74 -27.29
C LYS A 193 77.42 11.96 -28.41
N HIS A 194 78.63 12.44 -28.75
CA HIS A 194 79.69 11.88 -29.60
C HIS A 194 79.50 12.11 -31.11
N SER A 195 80.42 12.73 -31.85
CA SER A 195 81.86 12.99 -31.64
C SER A 195 82.28 14.30 -32.30
#